data_AF-A0A8T3MEV7-F1
#
_entry.id   AF-A0A8T3MEV7-F1
#
_cell.length_a   1.000
_cell.length_b   1.000
_cell.length_c   1.000
_cell.angle_alpha   90.00
_cell.angle_beta   90.00
_cell.angle_gamma   90.00
#
_symmetry.space_group_name_H-M   'P 1'
#
loop_
_entity.id
_entity.type
_entity.pdbx_description
1 polymer ?
#
loop_
_entity_poly.entity_id
_entity_poly.type
_entity_poly.pdbx_seq_one_letter_code
_entity_poly.pdbx_strand_id
1 'polypeptide(L)'
;MDDDRLPLAIRRAFSRYEMRAPATLPTGRVAQPARPGHRRSLPRLAGPVVAAAAVAVIVAGTLVPAQPAFASWSATPSTADPAVVASARDDCSSVDPDHLGGLQLVTSEQRGDYTMLLFGDGEAYGLCLTGRDIEPMILAGPGTGAVDLPGGSGSPGDDHSGVQAAPGVRFVAQPGSDSAIAERVQAWVIGVTPEVARVVIEREGAEPTIATLGDEVAFAWWPAGTEAVAIVAYGADGEVLQRITVNGSMVSEH
;
A
#
# COMPACT_ATOMS: atom_id res chain seq x y z
N MET A 1 14.55 11.91 36.11
CA MET A 1 14.57 12.07 34.65
C MET A 1 13.39 12.99 34.36
N ASP A 2 13.65 14.27 34.11
CA ASP A 2 12.59 15.31 34.11
C ASP A 2 11.60 15.14 32.97
N ASP A 3 10.31 15.11 33.33
CA ASP A 3 9.14 14.98 32.45
C ASP A 3 8.99 16.14 31.44
N ASP A 4 9.68 17.25 31.67
CA ASP A 4 9.59 18.46 30.83
C ASP A 4 10.32 18.36 29.49
N ARG A 5 11.10 17.29 29.26
CA ARG A 5 11.79 17.09 27.97
C ARG A 5 10.91 16.46 26.90
N LEU A 6 9.89 15.69 27.29
CA LEU A 6 9.00 15.02 26.34
C LEU A 6 8.10 16.02 25.56
N PRO A 7 7.47 17.03 26.19
CA PRO A 7 6.66 18.02 25.48
C PRO A 7 7.49 18.85 24.49
N LEU A 8 8.75 19.15 24.82
CA LEU A 8 9.67 19.89 23.96
C LEU A 8 10.16 19.06 22.77
N ALA A 9 10.42 17.76 22.98
CA ALA A 9 10.78 16.85 21.89
C ALA A 9 9.62 16.68 20.90
N ILE A 10 8.38 16.55 21.39
CA ILE A 10 7.17 16.46 20.57
C ILE A 10 6.98 17.76 19.77
N ARG A 11 7.05 18.93 20.40
CA ARG A 11 6.94 20.22 19.69
C ARG A 11 7.99 20.41 18.59
N ARG A 12 9.23 19.96 18.82
CA ARG A 12 10.31 20.00 17.82
C ARG A 12 10.10 19.03 16.65
N ALA A 13 9.48 17.88 16.90
CA ALA A 13 9.17 16.92 15.85
C ALA A 13 8.07 17.47 14.94
N PHE A 14 7.03 18.10 15.51
CA PHE A 14 5.92 18.66 14.75
C PHE A 14 6.23 19.98 14.04
N SER A 15 7.26 20.73 14.42
CA SER A 15 7.64 21.96 13.72
C SER A 15 8.43 21.74 12.43
N ARG A 16 8.93 20.52 12.17
CA ARG A 16 9.67 20.20 10.93
C ARG A 16 8.77 19.80 9.76
N TYR A 17 7.53 19.44 10.05
CA TYR A 17 6.50 19.20 9.06
C TYR A 17 5.58 20.41 9.11
N GLU A 18 5.38 21.14 8.01
CA GLU A 18 4.44 22.27 7.92
C GLU A 18 2.96 21.80 8.03
N MET A 19 2.67 20.87 8.93
CA MET A 19 1.31 20.54 9.31
C MET A 19 0.82 21.64 10.24
N ARG A 20 -0.09 22.46 9.70
CA ARG A 20 -0.92 23.40 10.45
C ARG A 20 -1.62 22.61 11.58
N ALA A 21 -1.08 22.68 12.79
CA ALA A 21 -1.66 22.02 13.94
C ALA A 21 -3.13 22.45 14.08
N PRO A 22 -4.10 21.53 14.23
CA PRO A 22 -5.48 21.89 14.44
C PRO A 22 -5.58 22.71 15.73
N ALA A 23 -5.87 23.99 15.57
CA ALA A 23 -6.16 24.90 16.66
C ALA A 23 -7.55 24.59 17.19
N THR A 24 -7.67 23.58 18.06
CA THR A 24 -8.62 23.45 19.18
C THR A 24 -8.71 21.98 19.60
N LEU A 25 -8.05 21.62 20.70
CA LEU A 25 -8.43 20.43 21.44
C LEU A 25 -9.64 20.80 22.31
N PRO A 26 -10.77 20.10 22.21
CA PRO A 26 -11.86 20.26 23.17
C PRO A 26 -11.36 19.71 24.51
N THR A 27 -11.21 20.57 25.51
CA THR A 27 -11.02 20.16 26.90
C THR A 27 -12.33 19.57 27.41
N GLY A 28 -12.64 18.34 27.01
CA GLY A 28 -13.71 17.55 27.60
C GLY A 28 -13.30 17.18 29.03
N ARG A 29 -13.97 17.80 30.02
CA ARG A 29 -13.87 17.39 31.43
C ARG A 29 -14.23 15.91 31.53
N VAL A 30 -13.27 15.08 31.88
CA VAL A 30 -13.52 13.73 32.37
C VAL A 30 -14.33 13.86 33.65
N ALA A 31 -15.61 13.48 33.60
CA ALA A 31 -16.45 13.37 34.77
C ALA A 31 -15.88 12.27 35.68
N GLN A 32 -15.33 12.68 36.83
CA GLN A 32 -14.94 11.75 37.89
C GLN A 32 -16.19 11.03 38.42
N PRO A 33 -16.18 9.68 38.51
CA PRO A 33 -17.25 8.96 39.20
C PRO A 33 -17.27 9.39 40.67
N ALA A 34 -18.43 9.85 41.14
CA ALA A 34 -18.66 10.21 42.51
C ALA A 34 -18.40 9.02 43.45
N ARG A 35 -17.64 9.27 44.52
CA ARG A 35 -17.41 8.31 45.61
C ARG A 35 -18.75 7.90 46.24
N PRO A 36 -19.06 6.60 46.38
CA PRO A 36 -20.21 6.17 47.15
C PRO A 36 -19.93 6.34 48.65
N GLY A 37 -20.74 7.17 49.30
CA GLY A 37 -20.70 7.41 50.73
C GLY A 37 -21.18 6.20 51.54
N HIS A 38 -20.41 5.87 52.58
CA HIS A 38 -20.83 5.01 53.67
C HIS A 38 -22.06 5.56 54.41
N ARG A 39 -23.06 4.72 54.70
CA ARG A 39 -23.57 4.47 56.08
C ARG A 39 -24.75 3.48 56.15
N ARG A 40 -24.67 2.67 57.23
CA ARG A 40 -25.74 1.95 58.00
C ARG A 40 -26.05 0.47 57.72
N SER A 41 -25.33 -0.37 58.49
CA SER A 41 -25.81 -1.30 59.54
C SER A 41 -26.95 -2.32 59.31
N LEU A 42 -26.54 -3.62 59.32
CA LEU A 42 -27.12 -4.84 59.94
C LEU A 42 -28.49 -5.39 59.42
N PRO A 43 -28.84 -6.70 59.59
CA PRO A 43 -28.16 -7.80 60.31
C PRO A 43 -27.95 -9.10 59.50
N ARG A 44 -27.31 -10.06 60.19
CA ARG A 44 -26.96 -11.44 59.82
C ARG A 44 -28.16 -12.28 59.36
N LEU A 45 -27.97 -13.06 58.30
CA LEU A 45 -28.67 -14.33 58.06
C LEU A 45 -27.68 -15.31 57.43
N ALA A 46 -27.33 -16.34 58.22
CA ALA A 46 -26.50 -17.45 57.83
C ALA A 46 -27.30 -18.41 56.94
N GLY A 47 -26.76 -18.74 55.77
CA GLY A 47 -27.25 -19.80 54.91
C GLY A 47 -26.07 -20.46 54.18
N PRO A 48 -26.01 -21.79 54.07
CA PRO A 48 -24.91 -22.48 53.40
C PRO A 48 -25.02 -22.24 51.89
N VAL A 49 -24.24 -21.30 51.37
CA VAL A 49 -24.07 -21.16 49.92
C VAL A 49 -23.13 -22.27 49.48
N VAL A 50 -23.72 -23.30 48.88
CA VAL A 50 -23.02 -24.36 48.16
C VAL A 50 -22.07 -23.69 47.17
N ALA A 51 -20.76 -23.91 47.36
CA ALA A 51 -19.72 -23.43 46.48
C ALA A 51 -19.80 -24.16 45.13
N ALA A 52 -20.68 -23.69 44.25
CA ALA A 52 -20.56 -23.95 42.84
C ALA A 52 -19.36 -23.13 42.35
N ALA A 53 -18.17 -23.76 42.36
CA ALA A 53 -17.03 -23.28 41.60
C ALA A 53 -17.41 -23.40 40.11
N ALA A 54 -18.21 -22.44 39.64
CA ALA A 54 -18.41 -22.22 38.22
C ALA A 54 -17.04 -21.86 37.67
N VAL A 55 -16.41 -22.82 37.00
CA VAL A 55 -15.28 -22.57 36.12
C VAL A 55 -15.83 -21.69 35.01
N ALA A 56 -15.89 -20.39 35.26
CA ALA A 56 -15.97 -19.39 34.22
C ALA A 56 -14.63 -19.50 33.48
N VAL A 57 -14.54 -20.45 32.55
CA VAL A 57 -13.61 -20.36 31.43
C VAL A 57 -14.07 -19.12 30.69
N ILE A 58 -13.57 -17.96 31.15
CA ILE A 58 -13.69 -16.72 30.41
C ILE A 58 -13.03 -17.05 29.08
N VAL A 59 -13.86 -17.26 28.06
CA VAL A 59 -13.46 -17.20 26.67
C VAL A 59 -13.11 -15.72 26.42
N ALA A 60 -12.02 -15.27 27.04
CA ALA A 60 -11.21 -14.16 26.59
C ALA A 60 -10.36 -14.68 25.42
N GLY A 61 -11.01 -15.42 24.52
CA GLY A 61 -10.53 -15.70 23.18
C GLY A 61 -10.55 -14.37 22.45
N THR A 62 -9.51 -13.59 22.72
CA THR A 62 -8.83 -12.79 21.72
C THR A 62 -9.77 -11.99 20.83
N LEU A 63 -10.33 -10.91 21.38
CA LEU A 63 -10.70 -9.72 20.60
C LEU A 63 -9.41 -9.07 20.07
N VAL A 64 -8.62 -9.81 19.29
CA VAL A 64 -7.56 -9.22 18.49
C VAL A 64 -8.31 -8.47 17.40
N PRO A 65 -8.24 -7.13 17.38
CA PRO A 65 -8.89 -6.38 16.31
C PRO A 65 -8.37 -6.93 14.99
N ALA A 66 -9.28 -7.14 14.03
CA ALA A 66 -8.88 -7.52 12.68
C ALA A 66 -7.81 -6.53 12.22
N GLN A 67 -6.61 -7.04 11.92
CA GLN A 67 -5.56 -6.19 11.39
C GLN A 67 -6.06 -5.66 10.04
N PRO A 68 -5.86 -4.37 9.74
CA PRO A 68 -6.19 -3.86 8.41
C PRO A 68 -5.46 -4.70 7.36
N ALA A 69 -6.14 -5.00 6.25
CA ALA A 69 -5.47 -5.58 5.10
C ALA A 69 -4.24 -4.72 4.77
N PHE A 70 -3.10 -5.37 4.48
CA PHE A 70 -1.82 -4.72 4.24
C PHE A 70 -1.12 -4.11 5.47
N ALA A 71 -1.45 -4.53 6.70
CA ALA A 71 -0.75 -4.06 7.91
C ALA A 71 0.77 -4.28 7.90
N SER A 72 1.26 -5.31 7.20
CA SER A 72 2.69 -5.61 7.05
C SER A 72 3.34 -4.94 5.84
N TRP A 73 2.58 -4.23 4.99
CA TRP A 73 3.10 -3.57 3.79
C TRP A 73 4.19 -2.53 4.13
N SER A 74 5.16 -2.39 3.22
CA SER A 74 6.25 -1.42 3.34
C SER A 74 6.45 -0.63 2.05
N ALA A 75 6.79 0.66 2.17
CA ALA A 75 7.08 1.54 1.04
C ALA A 75 8.41 1.23 0.33
N THR A 76 9.29 0.46 0.96
CA THR A 76 10.54 -0.02 0.36
C THR A 76 10.40 -1.50 0.01
N PRO A 77 10.66 -1.91 -1.24
CA PRO A 77 10.59 -3.31 -1.61
C PRO A 77 11.79 -4.08 -1.09
N SER A 78 11.58 -5.39 -0.94
CA SER A 78 12.63 -6.36 -0.65
C SER A 78 12.62 -7.45 -1.72
N THR A 79 13.76 -8.12 -1.90
CA THR A 79 13.84 -9.29 -2.75
C THR A 79 13.05 -10.43 -2.12
N ALA A 80 12.09 -10.98 -2.85
CA ALA A 80 11.31 -12.13 -2.41
C ALA A 80 12.16 -13.41 -2.37
N ASP A 81 11.90 -14.28 -1.40
CA ASP A 81 12.51 -15.61 -1.35
C ASP A 81 12.13 -16.41 -2.61
N PRO A 82 13.06 -17.09 -3.29
CA PRO A 82 12.75 -17.86 -4.50
C PRO A 82 11.63 -18.90 -4.35
N ALA A 83 11.47 -19.51 -3.18
CA ALA A 83 10.39 -20.45 -2.90
C ALA A 83 9.03 -19.73 -2.81
N VAL A 84 9.01 -18.52 -2.24
CA VAL A 84 7.82 -17.66 -2.21
C VAL A 84 7.44 -17.22 -3.62
N VAL A 85 8.42 -16.81 -4.44
CA VAL A 85 8.18 -16.45 -5.84
C VAL A 85 7.62 -17.64 -6.64
N ALA A 86 8.13 -18.85 -6.43
CA ALA A 86 7.63 -20.04 -7.10
C ALA A 86 6.16 -20.32 -6.73
N SER A 87 5.84 -20.33 -5.43
CA SER A 87 4.45 -20.49 -4.96
C SER A 87 3.53 -19.40 -5.50
N ALA A 88 4.00 -18.15 -5.45
CA ALA A 88 3.24 -17.01 -5.94
C ALA A 88 2.97 -17.09 -7.44
N ARG A 89 3.94 -17.58 -8.22
CA ARG A 89 3.76 -17.79 -9.67
C ARG A 89 2.69 -18.85 -9.94
N ASP A 90 2.72 -19.96 -9.20
CA ASP A 90 1.71 -21.00 -9.33
C ASP A 90 0.31 -20.45 -9.00
N ASP A 91 0.18 -19.74 -7.88
CA ASP A 91 -1.06 -19.05 -7.47
C ASP A 91 -1.57 -18.10 -8.57
N CYS A 92 -0.71 -17.22 -9.08
CA CYS A 92 -1.07 -16.25 -10.11
C CYS A 92 -1.50 -16.92 -11.43
N SER A 93 -0.81 -17.98 -11.84
CA SER A 93 -1.15 -18.73 -13.05
C SER A 93 -2.49 -19.47 -12.96
N SER A 94 -2.99 -19.71 -11.75
CA SER A 94 -4.25 -20.42 -11.51
C SER A 94 -5.47 -19.50 -11.55
N VAL A 95 -5.30 -18.20 -11.27
CA VAL A 95 -6.41 -17.22 -11.22
C VAL A 95 -6.93 -16.91 -12.61
N ASP A 96 -6.01 -16.65 -13.55
CA ASP A 96 -6.37 -16.32 -14.93
C ASP A 96 -5.27 -16.79 -15.90
N PRO A 97 -5.32 -18.07 -16.31
CA PRO A 97 -4.29 -18.67 -17.14
C PRO A 97 -4.24 -18.07 -18.56
N ASP A 98 -5.35 -17.51 -19.03
CA ASP A 98 -5.42 -16.89 -20.35
C ASP A 98 -4.77 -15.50 -20.33
N HIS A 99 -4.90 -14.77 -19.21
CA HIS A 99 -4.43 -13.38 -19.09
C HIS A 99 -2.93 -13.26 -18.80
N LEU A 100 -2.35 -14.22 -18.08
CA LEU A 100 -0.89 -14.33 -17.94
C LEU A 100 -0.29 -15.34 -18.94
N GLY A 101 -1.13 -16.02 -19.70
CA GLY A 101 -0.76 -17.06 -20.65
C GLY A 101 0.18 -16.53 -21.73
N GLY A 102 1.43 -17.01 -21.72
CA GLY A 102 2.47 -16.62 -22.67
C GLY A 102 3.41 -15.52 -22.18
N LEU A 103 3.07 -14.80 -21.11
CA LEU A 103 3.97 -13.82 -20.49
C LEU A 103 5.03 -14.53 -19.63
N GLN A 104 6.23 -13.98 -19.60
CA GLN A 104 7.32 -14.48 -18.78
C GLN A 104 7.43 -13.67 -17.50
N LEU A 105 7.85 -14.30 -16.40
CA LEU A 105 8.15 -13.55 -15.17
C LEU A 105 9.37 -12.65 -15.44
N VAL A 106 9.15 -11.33 -15.42
CA VAL A 106 10.20 -10.32 -15.61
C VAL A 106 10.91 -10.07 -14.30
N THR A 107 10.16 -9.79 -13.24
CA THR A 107 10.70 -9.52 -11.91
C THR A 107 9.64 -9.73 -10.83
N SER A 108 10.07 -9.76 -9.57
CA SER A 108 9.20 -9.92 -8.40
C SER A 108 9.75 -9.13 -7.21
N GLU A 109 8.87 -8.65 -6.36
CA GLU A 109 9.23 -8.00 -5.10
C GLU A 109 8.38 -8.52 -3.94
N GLN A 110 8.86 -8.30 -2.72
CA GLN A 110 8.13 -8.55 -1.49
C GLN A 110 8.02 -7.28 -0.65
N ARG A 111 6.83 -7.03 -0.08
CA ARG A 111 6.53 -5.94 0.87
C ARG A 111 5.75 -6.50 2.04
N GLY A 112 6.45 -6.83 3.11
CA GLY A 112 5.85 -7.54 4.24
C GLY A 112 5.42 -8.96 3.84
N ASP A 113 4.15 -9.28 4.09
CA ASP A 113 3.59 -10.60 3.79
C ASP A 113 3.04 -10.72 2.36
N TYR A 114 3.33 -9.74 1.49
CA TYR A 114 2.78 -9.66 0.14
C TYR A 114 3.90 -9.75 -0.90
N THR A 115 3.64 -10.51 -1.96
CA THR A 115 4.55 -10.68 -3.10
C THR A 115 3.85 -10.20 -4.36
N MET A 116 4.52 -9.30 -5.08
CA MET A 116 4.05 -8.82 -6.38
C MET A 116 4.97 -9.39 -7.47
N LEU A 117 4.35 -9.87 -8.54
CA LEU A 117 5.01 -10.43 -9.70
C LEU A 117 4.66 -9.58 -10.91
N LEU A 118 5.70 -9.18 -11.66
CA LEU A 118 5.55 -8.55 -12.95
C LEU A 118 5.86 -9.58 -14.03
N PHE A 119 4.86 -9.86 -14.86
CA PHE A 119 4.97 -10.66 -16.05
C PHE A 119 5.04 -9.75 -17.28
N GLY A 120 5.73 -10.19 -18.32
CA GLY A 120 5.77 -9.49 -19.59
C GLY A 120 6.62 -10.18 -20.65
N ASP A 121 6.56 -9.64 -21.87
CA ASP A 121 7.32 -10.09 -23.04
C ASP A 121 7.94 -8.91 -23.82
N GLY A 122 7.90 -7.72 -23.24
CA GLY A 122 8.37 -6.47 -23.85
C GLY A 122 7.27 -5.67 -24.56
N GLU A 123 6.19 -6.32 -24.97
CA GLU A 123 5.04 -5.66 -25.62
C GLU A 123 3.84 -5.55 -24.66
N ALA A 124 3.63 -6.57 -23.84
CA ALA A 124 2.57 -6.60 -22.84
C ALA A 124 3.15 -6.87 -21.44
N TYR A 125 2.48 -6.30 -20.43
CA TYR A 125 2.83 -6.50 -19.03
C TYR A 125 1.58 -6.86 -18.21
N GLY A 126 1.76 -7.73 -17.23
CA GLY A 126 0.74 -8.13 -16.27
C GLY A 126 1.29 -8.08 -14.85
N LEU A 127 0.48 -7.59 -13.91
CA LEU A 127 0.84 -7.55 -12.49
C LEU A 127 -0.06 -8.52 -11.73
N CYS A 128 0.56 -9.37 -10.90
CA CYS A 128 -0.16 -10.24 -9.98
C CYS A 128 0.32 -10.04 -8.55
N LEU A 129 -0.64 -9.84 -7.64
CA LEU A 129 -0.41 -9.71 -6.22
C LEU A 129 -0.91 -10.95 -5.49
N THR A 130 -0.07 -11.54 -4.66
CA THR A 130 -0.43 -12.58 -3.69
C THR A 130 0.07 -12.21 -2.30
N GLY A 131 -0.47 -12.85 -1.26
CA GLY A 131 0.02 -12.64 0.09
C GLY A 131 -0.96 -13.10 1.15
N ARG A 132 -0.61 -12.75 2.39
CA ARG A 132 -1.44 -13.07 3.54
C ARG A 132 -2.77 -12.32 3.50
N ASP A 133 -3.85 -13.04 3.74
CA ASP A 133 -5.21 -12.52 3.88
C ASP A 133 -5.80 -11.90 2.60
N ILE A 134 -5.21 -12.20 1.42
CA ILE A 134 -5.78 -11.88 0.11
C ILE A 134 -5.81 -13.12 -0.77
N GLU A 135 -6.84 -13.26 -1.58
CA GLU A 135 -6.81 -14.17 -2.72
C GLU A 135 -5.86 -13.58 -3.78
N PRO A 136 -5.10 -14.41 -4.53
CA PRO A 136 -4.24 -13.89 -5.58
C PRO A 136 -5.07 -13.10 -6.59
N MET A 137 -4.55 -11.96 -7.04
CA MET A 137 -5.31 -11.02 -7.87
C MET A 137 -4.45 -10.44 -8.98
N ILE A 138 -5.04 -10.34 -10.16
CA ILE A 138 -4.41 -9.70 -11.32
C ILE A 138 -4.77 -8.21 -11.30
N LEU A 139 -3.76 -7.37 -11.11
CA LEU A 139 -3.95 -5.91 -11.02
C LEU A 139 -3.99 -5.24 -12.39
N ALA A 140 -3.24 -5.76 -13.36
CA ALA A 140 -3.16 -5.23 -14.70
C ALA A 140 -3.01 -6.38 -15.69
N GLY A 141 -3.69 -6.26 -16.83
CA GLY A 141 -3.73 -7.25 -17.89
C GLY A 141 -2.93 -6.88 -19.12
N PRO A 142 -2.56 -7.87 -19.97
CA PRO A 142 -2.05 -7.57 -21.30
C PRO A 142 -3.12 -6.79 -22.07
N GLY A 143 -2.87 -5.49 -22.30
CA GLY A 143 -3.77 -4.61 -23.04
C GLY A 143 -4.39 -3.46 -22.24
N THR A 144 -4.30 -3.46 -20.90
CA THR A 144 -4.67 -2.27 -20.12
C THR A 144 -3.55 -1.26 -20.16
N GLY A 145 -3.52 -0.47 -21.24
CA GLY A 145 -2.69 0.73 -21.35
C GLY A 145 -1.39 0.55 -22.12
N ALA A 146 -1.34 -0.24 -23.20
CA ALA A 146 -0.17 -0.27 -24.09
C ALA A 146 0.22 1.17 -24.50
N VAL A 147 1.21 1.72 -23.83
CA VAL A 147 1.81 2.99 -24.22
C VAL A 147 2.62 2.71 -25.47
N ASP A 148 2.36 3.48 -26.53
CA ASP A 148 3.11 3.43 -27.79
C ASP A 148 4.61 3.49 -27.50
N LEU A 149 5.25 2.32 -27.53
CA LEU A 149 6.70 2.22 -27.57
C LEU A 149 7.12 2.79 -28.94
N PRO A 150 8.18 3.62 -29.05
CA PRO A 150 8.70 4.04 -30.34
C PRO A 150 9.20 2.81 -31.09
N GLY A 151 8.36 2.34 -32.04
CA GLY A 151 8.54 1.10 -32.79
C GLY A 151 7.27 0.23 -32.84
N GLY A 152 6.36 0.36 -31.87
CA GLY A 152 5.04 -0.25 -31.90
C GLY A 152 4.08 0.58 -32.74
N SER A 153 3.41 -0.05 -33.70
CA SER A 153 2.33 0.60 -34.44
C SER A 153 1.06 0.61 -33.59
N GLY A 154 0.93 1.57 -32.68
CA GLY A 154 -0.33 1.79 -31.95
C GLY A 154 -1.49 2.06 -32.89
N SER A 155 -2.64 1.46 -32.57
CA SER A 155 -3.89 1.82 -33.23
C SER A 155 -4.30 3.23 -32.79
N PRO A 156 -4.74 4.14 -33.70
CA PRO A 156 -4.99 5.56 -33.40
C PRO A 156 -6.25 5.87 -32.56
N GLY A 157 -6.56 5.09 -31.52
CA GLY A 157 -7.88 5.06 -30.88
C GLY A 157 -8.04 5.75 -29.52
N ASP A 158 -7.08 5.63 -28.61
CA ASP A 158 -7.30 5.93 -27.18
C ASP A 158 -6.41 7.06 -26.66
N ASP A 159 -6.92 8.30 -26.78
CA ASP A 159 -6.33 9.57 -26.35
C ASP A 159 -6.26 9.74 -24.80
N HIS A 160 -5.81 8.73 -24.06
CA HIS A 160 -5.86 8.73 -22.58
C HIS A 160 -4.57 9.13 -21.85
N SER A 161 -3.50 9.59 -22.51
CA SER A 161 -2.34 10.09 -21.75
C SER A 161 -1.51 11.11 -22.52
N GLY A 162 -1.70 12.39 -22.20
CA GLY A 162 -0.80 13.49 -22.56
C GLY A 162 0.57 13.44 -21.87
N VAL A 163 1.06 12.25 -21.50
CA VAL A 163 2.40 12.08 -20.93
C VAL A 163 3.38 11.95 -22.10
N GLN A 164 3.96 13.06 -22.53
CA GLN A 164 5.07 13.02 -23.48
C GLN A 164 6.21 12.19 -22.89
N ALA A 165 6.61 11.13 -23.62
CA ALA A 165 7.80 10.35 -23.30
C ALA A 165 9.03 11.28 -23.30
N ALA A 166 9.53 11.63 -22.10
CA ALA A 166 10.83 12.27 -21.96
C ALA A 166 11.94 11.21 -21.94
N PRO A 167 13.21 11.60 -22.20
CA PRO A 167 14.32 10.68 -22.05
C PRO A 167 14.48 10.26 -20.58
N GLY A 168 14.45 8.96 -20.30
CA GLY A 168 14.67 8.40 -18.95
C GLY A 168 13.58 7.45 -18.49
N VAL A 169 12.33 7.88 -18.55
CA VAL A 169 11.15 7.18 -18.02
C VAL A 169 9.92 7.37 -18.89
N ARG A 170 9.18 6.27 -19.05
CA ARG A 170 7.92 6.17 -19.80
C ARG A 170 6.86 5.53 -18.93
N PHE A 171 5.62 5.98 -19.04
CA PHE A 171 4.52 5.24 -18.43
C PHE A 171 4.24 4.00 -19.26
N VAL A 172 3.88 2.88 -18.62
CA VAL A 172 3.58 1.63 -19.33
C VAL A 172 2.19 1.14 -18.99
N ALA A 173 1.73 1.23 -17.74
CA ALA A 173 0.35 0.88 -17.39
C ALA A 173 -0.06 1.41 -16.01
N GLN A 174 -1.35 1.72 -15.89
CA GLN A 174 -2.06 1.83 -14.62
C GLN A 174 -3.21 0.80 -14.65
N PRO A 175 -3.47 0.05 -13.57
CA PRO A 175 -4.68 -0.75 -13.40
C PRO A 175 -5.90 0.08 -13.77
N GLY A 176 -6.79 -0.50 -14.57
CA GLY A 176 -8.06 0.14 -14.90
C GLY A 176 -8.82 0.48 -13.62
N SER A 177 -9.35 1.71 -13.57
CA SER A 177 -10.15 2.25 -12.46
C SER A 177 -11.39 1.42 -12.12
N ASP A 178 -11.84 0.58 -13.05
CA ASP A 178 -13.14 -0.08 -12.99
C ASP A 178 -13.10 -1.47 -12.33
N SER A 179 -11.96 -1.86 -11.77
CA SER A 179 -11.83 -3.11 -11.03
C SER A 179 -12.08 -2.88 -9.54
N ALA A 180 -12.82 -3.77 -8.88
CA ALA A 180 -12.95 -3.82 -7.41
C ALA A 180 -11.58 -3.93 -6.69
N ILE A 181 -10.53 -4.23 -7.46
CA ILE A 181 -9.14 -4.29 -7.06
C ILE A 181 -8.52 -2.88 -6.93
N ALA A 182 -8.87 -1.95 -7.83
CA ALA A 182 -8.39 -0.56 -7.78
C ALA A 182 -8.82 0.17 -6.48
N GLU A 183 -9.95 -0.25 -5.89
CA GLU A 183 -10.41 0.24 -4.58
C GLU A 183 -9.51 -0.20 -3.41
N ARG A 184 -8.65 -1.22 -3.61
CA ARG A 184 -7.82 -1.82 -2.56
C ARG A 184 -6.34 -1.60 -2.77
N VAL A 185 -5.88 -1.60 -4.02
CA VAL A 185 -4.46 -1.52 -4.38
C VAL A 185 -4.30 -0.64 -5.60
N GLN A 186 -3.36 0.29 -5.53
CA GLN A 186 -2.84 1.02 -6.69
C GLN A 186 -1.51 0.40 -7.09
N ALA A 187 -1.26 0.25 -8.39
CA ALA A 187 0.01 -0.26 -8.92
C ALA A 187 0.37 0.41 -10.23
N TRP A 188 1.65 0.58 -10.50
CA TRP A 188 2.15 1.35 -11.64
C TRP A 188 3.28 0.56 -12.29
N VAL A 189 3.24 0.43 -13.62
CA VAL A 189 4.36 -0.10 -14.43
C VAL A 189 4.92 1.04 -15.27
N ILE A 190 6.24 1.16 -15.25
CA ILE A 190 6.99 2.32 -15.70
C ILE A 190 8.16 1.83 -16.55
N GLY A 191 8.22 2.17 -17.82
CA GLY A 191 9.40 1.91 -18.65
C GLY A 191 10.57 2.76 -18.18
N VAL A 192 11.74 2.16 -18.06
CA VAL A 192 12.97 2.83 -17.62
C VAL A 192 14.10 2.61 -18.62
N THR A 193 15.07 3.51 -18.60
CA THR A 193 16.32 3.38 -19.36
C THR A 193 17.44 2.90 -18.43
N PRO A 194 18.54 2.32 -18.97
CA PRO A 194 19.64 1.78 -18.15
C PRO A 194 20.32 2.81 -17.22
N GLU A 195 20.18 4.10 -17.49
CA GLU A 195 20.70 5.18 -16.65
C GLU A 195 19.91 5.36 -15.34
N VAL A 196 18.68 4.84 -15.27
CA VAL A 196 17.82 4.94 -14.09
C VAL A 196 18.25 3.93 -13.03
N ALA A 197 18.77 4.43 -11.92
CA ALA A 197 19.19 3.61 -10.77
C ALA A 197 18.11 3.51 -9.67
N ARG A 198 17.11 4.39 -9.67
CA ARG A 198 16.01 4.37 -8.70
C ARG A 198 14.78 5.09 -9.23
N VAL A 199 13.59 4.54 -8.98
CA VAL A 199 12.31 5.22 -9.21
C VAL A 199 11.55 5.35 -7.89
N VAL A 200 11.00 6.53 -7.64
CA VAL A 200 10.21 6.84 -6.44
C VAL A 200 8.86 7.42 -6.85
N ILE A 201 7.79 6.87 -6.29
CA ILE A 201 6.43 7.37 -6.42
C ILE A 201 6.11 8.21 -5.19
N GLU A 202 6.02 9.52 -5.39
CA GLU A 202 5.55 10.42 -4.34
C GLU A 202 4.02 10.35 -4.26
N ARG A 203 3.51 10.29 -3.03
CA ARG A 203 2.09 10.10 -2.74
C ARG A 203 1.56 11.21 -1.85
N GLU A 204 0.31 11.61 -2.06
CA GLU A 204 -0.32 12.67 -1.27
C GLU A 204 -0.47 12.24 0.20
N GLY A 205 0.14 13.00 1.11
CA GLY A 205 0.02 12.76 2.55
C GLY A 205 0.62 11.43 3.04
N ALA A 206 1.38 10.72 2.20
CA ALA A 206 1.91 9.40 2.50
C ALA A 206 3.43 9.32 2.30
N GLU A 207 4.05 8.27 2.83
CA GLU A 207 5.45 7.97 2.55
C GLU A 207 5.65 7.65 1.05
N PRO A 208 6.71 8.16 0.39
CA PRO A 208 7.00 7.80 -1.00
C PRO A 208 7.27 6.30 -1.15
N THR A 209 6.74 5.70 -2.22
CA THR A 209 6.96 4.28 -2.54
C THR A 209 8.15 4.14 -3.47
N ILE A 210 9.14 3.35 -3.09
CA ILE A 210 10.28 3.01 -3.97
C ILE A 210 9.83 1.90 -4.91
N ALA A 211 10.00 2.06 -6.22
CA ALA A 211 9.67 1.03 -7.20
C ALA A 211 10.75 -0.07 -7.22
N THR A 212 10.35 -1.29 -7.56
CA THR A 212 11.30 -2.34 -7.96
C THR A 212 11.70 -2.14 -9.40
N LEU A 213 13.01 -2.21 -9.65
CA LEU A 213 13.59 -2.11 -10.99
C LEU A 213 13.82 -3.51 -11.58
N GLY A 214 13.41 -3.68 -12.82
CA GLY A 214 13.92 -4.67 -13.77
C GLY A 214 14.78 -3.98 -14.84
N ASP A 215 15.12 -4.71 -15.90
CA ASP A 215 16.07 -4.23 -16.91
C ASP A 215 15.53 -3.04 -17.73
N GLU A 216 14.27 -3.09 -18.14
CA GLU A 216 13.63 -2.07 -19.00
C GLU A 216 12.36 -1.47 -18.37
N VAL A 217 11.97 -1.97 -17.20
CA VAL A 217 10.75 -1.56 -16.50
C VAL A 217 11.00 -1.45 -15.01
N ALA A 218 10.29 -0.53 -14.37
CA ALA A 218 10.09 -0.46 -12.94
C ALA A 218 8.61 -0.69 -12.63
N PHE A 219 8.30 -1.23 -11.46
CA PHE A 219 6.93 -1.25 -10.97
C PHE A 219 6.86 -0.93 -9.49
N ALA A 220 5.74 -0.34 -9.07
CA ALA A 220 5.47 -0.03 -7.67
C ALA A 220 4.00 -0.29 -7.38
N TRP A 221 3.67 -0.62 -6.14
CA TRP A 221 2.29 -0.71 -5.68
C TRP A 221 2.15 -0.30 -4.23
N TRP A 222 0.94 0.11 -3.86
CA TRP A 222 0.58 0.48 -2.50
C TRP A 222 -0.90 0.24 -2.23
N PRO A 223 -1.28 0.06 -0.94
CA PRO A 223 -2.68 0.04 -0.54
C PRO A 223 -3.38 1.33 -0.99
N ALA A 224 -4.62 1.22 -1.45
CA ALA A 224 -5.43 2.36 -1.85
C ALA A 224 -5.67 3.35 -0.68
N GLY A 225 -6.13 4.56 -1.03
CA GLY A 225 -6.41 5.64 -0.07
C GLY A 225 -5.41 6.78 -0.09
N THR A 226 -4.36 6.69 -0.92
CA THR A 226 -3.42 7.79 -1.20
C THR A 226 -3.12 7.80 -2.68
N GLU A 227 -3.23 8.95 -3.32
CA GLU A 227 -2.94 9.11 -4.75
C GLU A 227 -1.46 9.36 -5.01
N ALA A 228 -0.97 8.90 -6.15
CA ALA A 228 0.33 9.32 -6.66
C ALA A 228 0.26 10.79 -7.10
N VAL A 229 1.25 11.59 -6.72
CA VAL A 229 1.38 13.00 -7.12
C VAL A 229 2.58 13.25 -8.03
N ALA A 230 3.60 12.40 -7.96
CA ALA A 230 4.72 12.42 -8.89
C ALA A 230 5.42 11.07 -9.02
N ILE A 231 5.98 10.79 -10.19
CA ILE A 231 7.05 9.80 -10.38
C ILE A 231 8.37 10.55 -10.50
N VAL A 232 9.39 10.10 -9.77
CA VAL A 232 10.73 10.66 -9.85
C VAL A 232 11.74 9.56 -10.14
N ALA A 233 12.49 9.72 -11.23
CA ALA A 233 13.57 8.84 -11.63
C ALA A 233 14.91 9.46 -11.29
N TYR A 234 15.79 8.66 -10.71
CA TYR A 234 17.11 9.09 -10.27
C TYR A 234 18.21 8.29 -10.95
N GLY A 235 19.33 8.95 -11.23
CA GLY A 235 20.57 8.34 -11.66
C GLY A 235 21.33 7.70 -10.50
N ALA A 236 22.43 7.02 -10.82
CA ALA A 236 23.26 6.32 -9.84
C ALA A 236 23.95 7.24 -8.81
N ASP A 237 24.19 8.49 -9.16
CA ASP A 237 24.74 9.53 -8.29
C ASP A 237 23.67 10.26 -7.45
N GLY A 238 22.39 9.88 -7.63
CA GLY A 238 21.25 10.48 -6.95
C GLY A 238 20.69 11.73 -7.63
N GLU A 239 21.20 12.12 -8.81
CA GLU A 239 20.61 13.20 -9.59
C GLU A 239 19.21 12.85 -10.08
N VAL A 240 18.33 13.85 -10.19
CA VAL A 240 16.99 13.64 -10.77
C VAL A 240 17.13 13.66 -12.29
N LEU A 241 16.94 12.51 -12.92
CA LEU A 241 16.93 12.38 -14.37
C LEU A 241 15.60 12.91 -14.93
N GLN A 242 14.50 12.56 -14.26
CA GLN A 242 13.16 12.93 -14.70
C GLN A 242 12.20 13.01 -13.52
N ARG A 243 11.25 13.95 -13.63
CA ARG A 243 10.10 14.06 -12.73
C ARG A 243 8.84 14.23 -13.55
N ILE A 244 7.85 13.37 -13.30
CA ILE A 244 6.54 13.42 -13.95
C ILE A 244 5.51 13.72 -12.88
N THR A 245 4.86 14.88 -12.97
CA THR A 245 3.76 15.23 -12.07
C THR A 245 2.49 14.52 -12.52
N VAL A 246 1.83 13.87 -11.56
CA VAL A 246 0.55 13.21 -11.76
C VAL A 246 -0.52 14.22 -11.39
N ASN A 247 -1.13 14.86 -12.38
CA ASN A 247 -2.22 15.78 -12.11
C ASN A 247 -3.47 14.96 -11.77
N GLY A 248 -3.97 15.07 -10.54
CA GLY A 248 -5.19 14.39 -10.04
C GLY A 248 -6.50 14.79 -10.74
N SER A 249 -6.44 15.38 -11.93
CA SER A 249 -7.61 15.72 -12.74
C SER A 249 -8.13 14.52 -13.54
N MET A 250 -8.47 13.43 -12.83
CA MET A 250 -9.44 12.44 -13.29
C MET A 250 -10.41 12.13 -12.15
N VAL A 251 -11.01 13.16 -11.58
CA VAL A 251 -12.26 13.00 -10.83
C VAL A 251 -13.38 13.13 -11.87
N SER A 252 -13.84 12.03 -12.47
CA SER A 252 -15.21 12.02 -12.98
C SER A 252 -16.11 11.80 -11.77
N GLU A 253 -16.73 12.87 -11.28
CA GLU A 253 -17.90 12.74 -10.41
C GLU A 253 -19.00 12.01 -11.22
N HIS A 254 -19.33 10.78 -10.80
CA HIS A 254 -20.55 10.08 -11.18
C HIS A 254 -21.34 9.73 -9.92
#